data_AF-A0A5N0E8P4-F1
#
_entry.id   AF-A0A5N0E8P4-F1
#
_cell.length_a   1.000
_cell.length_b   1.000
_cell.length_c   1.000
_cell.angle_alpha   90.00
_cell.angle_beta   90.00
_cell.angle_gamma   90.00
#
_symmetry.space_group_name_H-M   'P 1'
#
loop_
_entity.id
_entity.type
_entity.pdbx_description
1 polymer ?
#
loop_
_entity_poly.entity_id
_entity_poly.type
_entity_poly.pdbx_seq_one_letter_code
_entity_poly.pdbx_strand_id
1 'polypeptide(L)'
;MNAPAPGPIFDVIAVLNGVVDLSSYPGRNLVLSSPQTSGYSYHADGFQRAIFEPVVHLVNGIELLESQGWQLVTVLERNIQHVYYTMAFMRRT
;
A
#
# COMPACT_ATOMS: atom_id res chain seq x y z
N MET A 1 -16.41 -2.88 -21.65
CA MET A 1 -16.32 -3.43 -20.28
C MET A 1 -15.78 -2.31 -19.40
N ASN A 2 -16.53 -1.81 -18.42
CA ASN A 2 -15.98 -0.81 -17.49
C ASN A 2 -14.95 -1.51 -16.60
N ALA A 3 -13.76 -0.92 -16.46
CA ALA A 3 -12.81 -1.40 -15.47
C ALA A 3 -13.51 -1.38 -14.09
N PRO A 4 -13.38 -2.42 -13.26
CA PRO A 4 -13.88 -2.38 -11.89
C PRO A 4 -13.34 -1.12 -11.23
N ALA A 5 -14.21 -0.34 -10.59
CA ALA A 5 -13.75 0.83 -9.84
C ALA A 5 -12.73 0.37 -8.80
N PRO A 6 -11.60 1.08 -8.64
CA PRO A 6 -10.67 0.78 -7.57
C PRO A 6 -11.43 0.80 -6.24
N GLY A 7 -11.18 -0.20 -5.40
CA GLY A 7 -11.72 -0.19 -4.05
C GLY A 7 -11.16 0.99 -3.24
N PRO A 8 -11.65 1.20 -2.00
CA PRO A 8 -11.11 2.22 -1.12
C PRO A 8 -9.61 2.04 -0.90
N ILE A 9 -8.93 3.17 -0.71
CA ILE A 9 -7.49 3.21 -0.42
C ILE A 9 -7.30 3.19 1.09
N PHE A 10 -6.44 2.29 1.56
CA PHE A 10 -6.05 2.16 2.96
C PHE A 10 -4.56 2.45 3.13
N ASP A 11 -4.20 3.11 4.23
CA ASP A 11 -2.81 3.27 4.64
C ASP A 11 -2.29 1.91 5.13
N VAL A 12 -1.22 1.41 4.51
CA VAL A 12 -0.65 0.10 4.86
C VAL A 12 -0.15 0.05 6.30
N ILE A 13 0.34 1.17 6.86
CA ILE A 13 0.82 1.21 8.24
C ILE A 13 -0.36 1.07 9.20
N ALA A 14 -1.50 1.68 8.89
CA ALA A 14 -2.71 1.55 9.70
C ALA A 14 -3.24 0.11 9.70
N VAL A 15 -3.14 -0.59 8.56
CA VAL A 15 -3.48 -2.02 8.44
C VAL A 15 -2.51 -2.89 9.25
N LEU A 16 -1.21 -2.71 9.05
CA LEU A 16 -0.17 -3.50 9.74
C LEU A 16 -0.21 -3.34 11.26
N ASN A 17 -0.56 -2.14 11.75
CA ASN A 17 -0.70 -1.86 13.18
C ASN A 17 -2.05 -2.31 13.76
N GLY A 18 -2.96 -2.87 12.95
CA GLY A 18 -4.28 -3.31 13.39
C GLY A 18 -5.27 -2.18 13.69
N VAL A 19 -4.95 -0.93 13.32
CA VAL A 19 -5.89 0.21 13.40
C VAL A 19 -7.01 0.04 12.39
N VAL A 20 -6.68 -0.51 11.21
CA VAL A 20 -7.65 -0.92 10.19
C VAL A 20 -7.64 -2.44 10.08
N ASP A 21 -8.72 -3.06 10.53
CA ASP A 21 -8.95 -4.50 10.35
C ASP A 21 -9.64 -4.76 9.00
N LEU A 22 -8.91 -5.44 8.10
CA LEU A 22 -9.42 -5.82 6.77
C LEU A 22 -9.94 -7.26 6.71
N SER A 23 -9.87 -8.03 7.81
CA SER A 23 -10.36 -9.42 7.84
C SER A 23 -11.88 -9.49 7.64
N SER A 24 -12.60 -8.50 8.18
CA SER A 24 -14.06 -8.34 8.08
C SER A 24 -14.50 -7.44 6.93
N TYR A 25 -13.57 -6.92 6.12
CA TYR A 25 -13.90 -6.01 5.03
C TYR A 25 -14.76 -6.71 3.97
N PRO A 26 -15.99 -6.19 3.68
CA PRO A 26 -16.93 -6.88 2.80
C PRO A 26 -16.68 -6.63 1.30
N GLY A 27 -15.84 -5.65 0.97
CA GLY A 27 -15.53 -5.31 -0.42
C GLY A 27 -14.65 -6.36 -1.08
N ARG A 28 -14.74 -6.46 -2.41
CA ARG A 28 -13.92 -7.38 -3.22
C ARG A 28 -12.67 -6.76 -3.80
N ASN A 29 -12.55 -5.43 -3.75
CA ASN A 29 -11.39 -4.70 -4.22
C ASN A 29 -10.99 -3.71 -3.14
N LEU A 30 -9.69 -3.49 -2.97
CA LEU A 30 -9.13 -2.41 -2.18
C LEU A 30 -7.77 -2.00 -2.74
N VAL A 31 -7.24 -0.89 -2.25
CA VAL A 31 -5.88 -0.46 -2.55
C VAL A 31 -5.12 -0.26 -1.24
N LEU A 32 -3.95 -0.86 -1.09
CA LEU A 32 -3.00 -0.48 -0.06
C LEU A 32 -2.14 0.66 -0.60
N SER A 33 -1.90 1.68 0.21
CA SER A 33 -1.03 2.80 -0.11
C SER A 33 0.08 2.92 0.92
N SER A 34 1.28 3.20 0.42
CA SER A 34 2.45 3.50 1.24
C SER A 34 3.02 4.83 0.78
N PRO A 35 2.81 5.92 1.55
CA PRO A 35 3.37 7.21 1.20
C PRO A 35 4.88 7.24 1.48
N GLN A 36 5.66 7.65 0.49
CA GLN A 36 7.04 8.09 0.66
C GLN A 36 7.01 9.59 0.89
N THR A 37 7.26 10.02 2.12
CA THR A 37 7.37 11.45 2.45
C THR A 37 8.61 12.01 1.76
N SER A 38 8.40 12.94 0.82
CA SER A 38 9.47 13.64 0.12
C SER A 38 10.19 14.57 1.10
N GLY A 39 11.43 14.25 1.46
CA GLY A 39 12.22 15.13 2.31
C GLY A 39 13.52 14.52 2.82
N TYR A 40 14.31 13.88 1.95
CA TYR A 40 15.58 13.31 2.39
C TYR A 40 16.71 13.71 1.45
N SER A 41 17.74 14.32 2.04
CA SER A 41 19.02 14.60 1.41
C SER A 41 19.70 13.29 1.05
N TYR A 42 20.09 13.15 -0.22
CA TYR A 42 21.04 12.13 -0.67
C TYR A 42 22.26 12.15 0.28
N HIS A 43 22.67 10.97 0.80
CA HIS A 43 23.83 10.71 1.67
C HIS A 43 23.65 10.64 3.20
N ALA A 44 22.43 10.69 3.76
CA ALA A 44 22.23 10.33 5.17
C ALA A 44 21.94 8.83 5.32
N ASP A 45 22.33 8.18 6.42
CA ASP A 45 21.90 6.80 6.74
C ASP A 45 20.36 6.66 6.78
N GLY A 46 19.65 7.78 7.00
CA GLY A 46 18.20 7.88 6.86
C GLY A 46 17.66 7.81 5.42
N PHE A 47 18.51 7.93 4.40
CA PHE A 47 18.12 7.91 2.98
C PHE A 47 17.68 6.51 2.53
N GLN A 48 18.46 5.47 2.85
CA GLN A 48 18.05 4.10 2.55
C GLN A 48 16.76 3.75 3.30
N ARG A 49 16.67 4.09 4.59
CA ARG A 49 15.49 3.81 5.39
C ARG A 49 14.25 4.50 4.83
N ALA A 50 14.32 5.78 4.48
CA ALA A 50 13.18 6.52 3.94
C ALA A 50 12.65 5.99 2.60
N ILE A 51 13.49 5.34 1.79
CA ILE A 51 13.09 4.77 0.50
C ILE A 51 12.59 3.34 0.68
N PHE A 52 13.32 2.52 1.45
CA PHE A 52 12.99 1.11 1.59
C PHE A 52 11.87 0.83 2.59
N GLU A 53 11.72 1.62 3.64
CA GLU A 53 10.71 1.38 4.70
C GLU A 53 9.28 1.45 4.13
N PRO A 54 8.90 2.42 3.28
CA PRO A 54 7.59 2.41 2.60
C PRO A 54 7.39 1.18 1.70
N VAL A 55 8.43 0.72 1.01
CA VAL A 55 8.36 -0.48 0.16
C VAL A 55 8.18 -1.73 1.02
N VAL A 56 8.95 -1.86 2.10
CA VAL A 56 8.87 -2.99 3.04
C VAL A 56 7.50 -3.04 3.70
N HIS A 57 6.95 -1.91 4.15
CA HIS A 57 5.59 -1.88 4.69
C HIS A 57 4.57 -2.32 3.66
N LEU A 58 4.69 -1.88 2.40
CA LEU A 58 3.76 -2.29 1.35
C LEU A 58 3.84 -3.80 1.08
N VAL A 59 5.06 -4.37 1.01
CA VAL A 59 5.28 -5.81 0.85
C VAL A 59 4.66 -6.59 2.01
N ASN A 60 4.94 -6.21 3.25
CA ASN A 60 4.37 -6.86 4.43
C ASN A 60 2.83 -6.80 4.43
N GLY A 61 2.26 -5.65 4.01
CA GLY A 61 0.82 -5.49 3.91
C GLY A 61 0.19 -6.38 2.82
N ILE A 62 0.86 -6.52 1.68
CA ILE A 62 0.44 -7.44 0.61
C ILE A 62 0.46 -8.87 1.12
N GLU A 63 1.57 -9.33 1.72
CA GLU A 63 1.70 -10.70 2.25
C GLU A 63 0.65 -11.00 3.33
N LEU A 64 0.39 -10.04 4.22
CA LEU A 64 -0.69 -10.15 5.22
C LEU A 64 -2.04 -10.38 4.54
N LEU A 65 -2.39 -9.59 3.53
CA LEU A 65 -3.67 -9.73 2.84
C LEU A 65 -3.73 -11.02 2.01
N GLU A 66 -2.64 -11.44 1.37
CA GLU A 66 -2.58 -12.72 0.66
C GLU A 66 -2.84 -13.90 1.61
N SER A 67 -2.34 -13.84 2.84
CA SER A 67 -2.65 -14.83 3.88
C SER A 67 -4.15 -14.88 4.27
N GLN A 68 -4.90 -13.82 3.97
CA GLN A 68 -6.34 -13.68 4.19
C GLN A 68 -7.17 -13.92 2.91
N GLY A 69 -6.56 -14.47 1.86
CA GLY A 69 -7.22 -14.84 0.61
C GLY A 69 -7.36 -13.71 -0.40
N TRP A 70 -6.68 -12.58 -0.21
CA TRP A 70 -6.58 -11.54 -1.24
C TRP A 70 -5.55 -11.92 -2.31
N GLN A 71 -5.67 -11.28 -3.47
CA GLN A 71 -4.76 -11.42 -4.60
C GLN A 71 -4.24 -10.05 -5.01
N LEU A 72 -2.92 -9.92 -5.18
CA LEU A 72 -2.33 -8.76 -5.81
C LEU A 72 -2.71 -8.70 -7.30
N VAL A 73 -3.32 -7.59 -7.73
CA VAL A 73 -3.71 -7.34 -9.12
C VAL A 73 -2.60 -6.59 -9.85
N THR A 74 -2.14 -5.48 -9.28
CA THR A 74 -1.07 -4.65 -9.85
C THR A 74 -0.50 -3.73 -8.78
N VAL A 75 0.72 -3.25 -9.01
CA VAL A 75 1.34 -2.16 -8.25
C VAL A 75 1.47 -0.94 -9.15
N LEU A 76 1.26 0.25 -8.59
CA LEU A 76 1.37 1.52 -9.29
C LEU A 76 2.10 2.53 -8.41
N GLU A 77 3.00 3.30 -9.02
CA GLU A 77 3.58 4.48 -8.39
C GLU A 77 2.96 5.76 -8.96
N ARG A 78 2.59 6.69 -8.07
CA ARG A 78 2.09 8.01 -8.43
C ARG A 78 2.71 9.09 -7.58
N ASN A 79 3.12 10.20 -8.20
CA ASN A 79 3.40 11.43 -7.48
C ASN A 79 2.12 12.27 -7.41
N ILE A 80 1.69 12.60 -6.19
CA ILE A 80 0.54 13.49 -5.94
C ILE A 80 1.02 14.60 -5.03
N GLN A 81 1.03 15.84 -5.54
CA GLN A 81 1.42 17.02 -4.75
C GLN A 81 2.79 16.87 -4.07
N HIS A 82 3.79 16.36 -4.79
CA HIS A 82 5.16 16.09 -4.33
C HIS A 82 5.34 14.88 -3.41
N VAL A 83 4.26 14.19 -3.01
CA VAL A 83 4.36 12.92 -2.27
C VAL A 83 4.31 11.75 -3.25
N TYR A 84 5.28 10.83 -3.14
CA TYR A 84 5.27 9.61 -3.93
C TYR A 84 4.46 8.54 -3.19
N TYR A 85 3.48 7.96 -3.88
CA TYR A 85 2.64 6.89 -3.36
C TYR A 85 2.94 5.62 -4.15
N THR A 86 3.38 4.59 -3.46
CA THR A 86 3.34 3.22 -4.00
C THR A 86 2.01 2.61 -3.57
N MET A 87 1.22 2.17 -4.55
CA MET A 87 -0.14 1.65 -4.36
C MET A 87 -0.24 0.22 -4.87
N ALA A 88 -0.74 -0.69 -4.05
CA ALA A 88 -0.99 -2.08 -4.39
C ALA A 88 -2.50 -2.33 -4.48
N PHE A 89 -2.96 -2.75 -5.65
CA PHE A 89 -4.37 -3.04 -5.92
C PHE A 89 -4.64 -4.50 -5.58
N MET A 90 -5.56 -4.74 -4.66
CA MET A 90 -5.87 -6.06 -4.14
C MET A 90 -7.30 -6.46 -4.51
N ARG A 91 -7.52 -7.74 -4.76
CA ARG A 91 -8.84 -8.31 -5.06
C ARG A 91 -9.09 -9.61 -4.28
N ARG A 92 -10.33 -9.82 -3.84
CA ARG A 92 -10.84 -11.08 -3.27
C ARG A 92 -12.02 -11.61 -4.07
N THR A 93 -12.09 -12.92 -4.28
CA THR A 93 -13.20 -13.61 -4.97
C THR A 93 -14.43 -13.73 -4.10
#